data_AF-A0A067SZD5-F1
#
_entry.id   AF-A0A067SZD5-F1
#
_cell.length_a   1.000
_cell.length_b   1.000
_cell.length_c   1.000
_cell.angle_alpha   90.00
_cell.angle_beta   90.00
_cell.angle_gamma   90.00
#
_symmetry.space_group_name_H-M   'P 1'
#
loop_
_entity.id
_entity.type
_entity.pdbx_description
1 polymer ?
#
loop_
_entity_poly.entity_id
_entity_poly.type
_entity_poly.pdbx_seq_one_letter_code
_entity_poly.pdbx_strand_id
1 'polypeptide(L)'
;MFEYETPGGDASRDGLYLERLDAFMEKYLAEIRAFAQRESRPYEETKRHVAQWHAKYLFQPPVSLPTTTQSNDLPNRPAQVRSILSDTSVILESLSATSGVQAFILAVDPNEASDGGFLGGSVIGREFWRGLRGGGEQGAKAFKAHATAHLQKPATDPAAVQPPTIERQTSTPPPKAGPAKSLKTEVYESVRNALRVACGLRSAEMKWTNHEKLDIYGVRLVGWPESVPMQNPSTLKANQNRLVLDAIQSGVMRFERTMAHSIIAAGISSSSSQVDGDDANEDFSWAYDADARPSAPLREQSVWTTAPPATDGCALGAGPSPAAPNHGSQSENNTRDLAPTTAVAVDPALSSYSINYPWGVLNQEVEDNDSEIGKSGELDSELERPRKRPRSEEPRP
;
A
#
# COMPACT_ATOMS: atom_id res chain seq x y z
N MET A 1 -3.40 27.89 -5.32
CA MET A 1 -3.27 27.96 -6.79
C MET A 1 -2.16 26.99 -7.13
N PHE A 2 -2.43 25.94 -7.92
CA PHE A 2 -1.41 24.95 -8.27
C PHE A 2 -0.87 25.32 -9.65
N GLU A 3 0.30 25.95 -9.67
CA GLU A 3 1.00 26.25 -10.93
C GLU A 3 1.77 24.99 -11.34
N TYR A 4 1.41 24.44 -12.50
CA TYR A 4 1.99 23.20 -13.01
C TYR A 4 3.18 23.55 -13.90
N GLU A 5 4.33 23.85 -13.29
CA GLU A 5 5.57 24.09 -14.03
C GLU A 5 5.91 22.86 -14.88
N THR A 6 5.78 23.01 -16.21
CA THR A 6 6.10 21.93 -17.15
C THR A 6 7.59 22.04 -17.47
N PRO A 7 8.45 21.08 -17.05
CA PRO A 7 9.89 21.23 -17.12
C PRO A 7 10.35 21.37 -18.58
N GLY A 8 11.20 22.38 -18.82
CA GLY A 8 11.44 22.92 -20.16
C GLY A 8 12.08 21.94 -21.14
N GLY A 9 11.46 21.83 -22.32
CA GLY A 9 11.96 21.14 -23.51
C GLY A 9 10.97 21.32 -24.65
N ASP A 10 11.40 21.95 -25.74
CA ASP A 10 10.63 22.18 -26.98
C ASP A 10 9.37 23.05 -26.86
N ALA A 11 9.56 24.34 -26.54
CA ALA A 11 8.53 25.39 -26.59
C ALA A 11 7.98 25.71 -28.01
N SER A 12 8.30 24.88 -29.01
CA SER A 12 7.72 24.87 -30.36
C SER A 12 6.60 23.84 -30.53
N ARG A 13 6.20 23.14 -29.46
CA ARG A 13 4.98 22.33 -29.41
C ARG A 13 3.73 23.22 -29.42
N ASP A 14 3.36 23.65 -30.63
CA ASP A 14 2.00 24.02 -31.04
C ASP A 14 1.21 24.81 -29.98
N GLY A 15 1.50 26.11 -29.87
CA GLY A 15 0.85 27.00 -28.88
C GLY A 15 -0.67 27.08 -29.00
N LEU A 16 -1.24 26.64 -30.12
CA LEU A 16 -2.69 26.57 -30.38
C LEU A 16 -3.28 25.19 -30.03
N TYR A 17 -2.50 24.26 -29.45
CA TYR A 17 -3.01 22.95 -29.02
C TYR A 17 -4.08 23.09 -27.94
N LEU A 18 -3.81 23.88 -26.90
CA LEU A 18 -4.77 24.10 -25.80
C LEU A 18 -6.03 24.81 -26.29
N GLU A 19 -5.91 25.87 -27.10
CA GLU A 19 -7.05 26.58 -27.68
C GLU A 19 -7.93 25.66 -28.55
N ARG A 20 -7.32 24.78 -29.37
CA ARG A 20 -8.06 23.80 -30.17
C ARG A 20 -8.66 22.68 -29.35
N LEU A 21 -8.02 22.28 -28.24
CA LEU A 21 -8.57 21.32 -27.29
C LEU A 21 -9.79 21.92 -26.58
N ASP A 22 -9.72 23.16 -26.12
CA ASP A 22 -10.85 23.86 -25.49
C ASP A 22 -12.02 24.01 -26.47
N ALA A 23 -11.79 24.50 -27.69
CA ALA A 23 -12.82 24.58 -28.73
C ALA A 23 -13.44 23.20 -29.09
N PHE A 24 -12.62 22.14 -29.09
CA PHE A 24 -13.10 20.77 -29.28
C PHE A 24 -13.98 20.30 -28.10
N MET A 25 -13.57 20.60 -26.86
CA MET A 25 -14.34 20.25 -25.67
C MET A 25 -15.65 21.04 -25.56
N GLU A 26 -15.67 22.32 -25.94
CA GLU A 26 -16.90 23.12 -26.04
C GLU A 26 -17.87 22.51 -27.07
N LYS A 27 -17.36 22.15 -28.26
CA LYS A 27 -18.16 21.45 -29.28
C LYS A 27 -18.73 20.13 -28.74
N TYR A 28 -17.92 19.33 -28.04
CA TYR A 28 -18.36 18.07 -27.46
C TYR A 28 -19.42 18.27 -26.36
N LEU A 29 -19.31 19.32 -25.54
CA LEU A 29 -20.35 19.68 -24.56
C LEU A 29 -21.68 20.09 -25.24
N ALA A 30 -21.62 20.77 -26.39
CA ALA A 30 -22.80 21.08 -27.18
C ALA A 30 -23.43 19.81 -27.78
N GLU A 31 -22.64 18.87 -28.28
CA GLU A 31 -23.10 17.56 -28.78
C GLU A 31 -23.76 16.72 -27.66
N ILE A 32 -23.18 16.67 -26.46
CA ILE A 32 -23.79 16.03 -25.28
C ILE A 32 -25.14 16.68 -24.94
N ARG A 33 -25.26 18.00 -25.05
CA ARG A 33 -26.52 18.73 -24.80
C ARG A 33 -27.58 18.40 -25.83
N ALA A 34 -27.23 18.38 -27.12
CA ALA A 34 -28.13 17.99 -28.20
C ALA A 34 -28.59 16.53 -28.06
N PHE A 35 -27.69 15.61 -27.67
CA PHE A 35 -28.04 14.22 -27.38
C PHE A 35 -29.01 14.12 -26.19
N ALA A 36 -28.74 14.81 -25.08
CA ALA A 36 -29.64 14.82 -23.92
C ALA A 36 -31.05 15.34 -24.27
N GLN A 37 -31.15 16.38 -25.10
CA GLN A 37 -32.42 16.91 -25.59
C GLN A 37 -33.19 15.88 -26.45
N ARG A 38 -32.50 15.20 -27.39
CA ARG A 38 -33.11 14.16 -28.24
C ARG A 38 -33.65 12.98 -27.43
N GLU A 39 -32.89 12.53 -26.43
CA GLU A 39 -33.29 11.44 -25.53
C GLU A 39 -34.30 11.87 -24.45
N SER A 40 -34.73 13.15 -24.42
CA SER A 40 -35.58 13.74 -23.38
C SER A 40 -35.04 13.53 -21.95
N ARG A 41 -33.72 13.63 -21.78
CA ARG A 41 -33.00 13.44 -20.51
C ARG A 41 -32.42 14.75 -19.96
N PRO A 42 -32.31 14.91 -18.63
CA PRO A 42 -31.61 16.05 -18.03
C PRO A 42 -30.14 16.10 -18.46
N TYR A 43 -29.69 17.26 -18.93
CA TYR A 43 -28.31 17.45 -19.43
C TYR A 43 -27.22 17.02 -18.42
N GLU A 44 -27.40 17.35 -17.14
CA GLU A 44 -26.43 16.97 -16.08
C GLU A 44 -26.41 15.45 -15.79
N GLU A 45 -27.48 14.71 -16.07
CA GLU A 45 -27.51 13.24 -15.97
C GLU A 45 -26.65 12.63 -17.10
N THR A 46 -26.92 13.03 -18.34
CA THR A 46 -26.16 12.61 -19.53
C THR A 46 -24.67 12.95 -19.40
N LYS A 47 -24.34 14.18 -19.01
CA LYS A 47 -22.97 14.64 -18.78
C LYS A 47 -22.25 13.83 -17.70
N ARG A 48 -22.95 13.44 -16.62
CA ARG A 48 -22.40 12.54 -15.59
C ARG A 48 -22.14 11.14 -16.14
N HIS A 49 -23.03 10.60 -16.98
CA HIS A 49 -22.81 9.30 -17.63
C HIS A 49 -21.63 9.32 -18.62
N VAL A 50 -21.47 10.39 -19.40
CA VAL A 50 -20.31 10.57 -20.30
C VAL A 50 -19.01 10.67 -19.48
N ALA A 51 -18.98 11.45 -18.40
CA ALA A 51 -17.82 11.52 -17.51
C ALA A 51 -17.49 10.15 -16.86
N GLN A 52 -18.51 9.39 -16.42
CA GLN A 52 -18.32 8.02 -15.94
C GLN A 52 -17.79 7.07 -17.02
N TRP A 53 -18.22 7.23 -18.27
CA TRP A 53 -17.75 6.42 -19.39
C TRP A 53 -16.29 6.73 -19.74
N HIS A 54 -15.91 8.01 -19.82
CA HIS A 54 -14.51 8.42 -20.01
C HIS A 54 -13.62 7.95 -18.84
N ALA A 55 -14.07 8.08 -17.59
CA ALA A 55 -13.33 7.56 -16.44
C ALA A 55 -13.17 6.04 -16.54
N LYS A 56 -14.22 5.29 -16.90
CA LYS A 56 -14.13 3.84 -17.14
C LYS A 56 -13.15 3.49 -18.25
N TYR A 57 -13.05 4.29 -19.30
CA TYR A 57 -12.11 4.09 -20.41
C TYR A 57 -10.66 4.38 -19.98
N LEU A 58 -10.40 5.53 -19.36
CA LEU A 58 -9.06 5.94 -18.90
C LEU A 58 -8.50 5.05 -17.79
N PHE A 59 -9.37 4.56 -16.89
CA PHE A 59 -9.00 3.68 -15.79
C PHE A 59 -9.37 2.21 -16.05
N GLN A 60 -9.72 1.84 -17.28
CA GLN A 60 -9.88 0.43 -17.61
C GLN A 60 -8.50 -0.22 -17.45
N PRO A 61 -8.36 -1.30 -16.66
CA PRO A 61 -7.19 -2.16 -16.79
C PRO A 61 -7.10 -2.54 -18.27
N PRO A 62 -5.94 -2.38 -18.94
CA PRO A 62 -5.82 -2.71 -20.35
C PRO A 62 -6.31 -4.14 -20.52
N VAL A 63 -7.45 -4.29 -21.19
CA VAL A 63 -8.15 -5.57 -21.26
C VAL A 63 -7.18 -6.53 -21.91
N SER A 64 -6.72 -7.51 -21.13
CA SER A 64 -5.68 -8.44 -21.51
C SER A 64 -6.19 -9.24 -22.70
N LEU A 65 -5.89 -8.74 -23.90
CA LEU A 65 -6.18 -9.40 -25.16
C LEU A 65 -5.64 -10.82 -25.05
N PRO A 66 -6.43 -11.86 -25.41
CA PRO A 66 -5.99 -13.24 -25.35
C PRO A 66 -5.00 -13.49 -26.49
N THR A 67 -3.78 -12.99 -26.31
CA THR A 67 -2.68 -13.10 -27.26
C THR A 67 -1.54 -13.84 -26.57
N THR A 68 -1.18 -14.99 -27.15
CA THR A 68 -0.47 -16.13 -26.56
C THR A 68 1.01 -15.91 -26.27
N THR A 69 1.41 -14.67 -25.97
CA THR A 69 2.78 -14.26 -25.64
C THR A 69 2.74 -13.33 -24.45
N GLN A 70 2.93 -13.91 -23.26
CA GLN A 70 3.18 -13.19 -22.01
C GLN A 70 4.53 -12.47 -22.10
N SER A 71 4.56 -11.28 -22.70
CA SER A 71 5.67 -10.36 -22.49
C SER A 71 5.51 -9.69 -21.13
N ASN A 72 6.60 -9.58 -20.36
CA ASN A 72 6.61 -9.01 -19.01
C ASN A 72 6.54 -7.46 -19.01
N ASP A 73 5.92 -6.86 -20.03
CA ASP A 73 6.09 -5.46 -20.42
C ASP A 73 5.14 -4.47 -19.70
N LEU A 74 4.79 -4.77 -18.45
CA LEU A 74 4.32 -3.78 -17.47
C LEU A 74 5.32 -3.64 -16.30
N PRO A 75 6.64 -3.45 -16.54
CA PRO A 75 7.66 -3.41 -15.50
C PRO A 75 7.46 -2.26 -14.49
N ASN A 76 6.66 -1.26 -14.84
CA ASN A 76 6.44 -0.06 -14.03
C ASN A 76 5.15 -0.05 -13.22
N ARG A 77 4.29 -1.09 -13.25
CA ARG A 77 3.04 -1.08 -12.45
C ARG A 77 3.30 -0.93 -10.94
N PRO A 78 4.23 -1.67 -10.30
CA PRO A 78 4.52 -1.47 -8.87
C PRO A 78 5.08 -0.07 -8.57
N ALA A 79 5.92 0.47 -9.47
CA ALA A 79 6.47 1.82 -9.34
C ALA A 79 5.38 2.90 -9.43
N GLN A 80 4.45 2.79 -10.39
CA GLN A 80 3.32 3.69 -10.56
C GLN A 80 2.39 3.65 -9.33
N VAL A 81 2.06 2.46 -8.83
CA VAL A 81 1.26 2.31 -7.61
C VAL A 81 1.95 2.94 -6.41
N ARG A 82 3.27 2.73 -6.23
CA ARG A 82 4.06 3.37 -5.17
C ARG A 82 4.14 4.89 -5.31
N SER A 83 4.20 5.44 -6.53
CA SER A 83 4.12 6.89 -6.76
C SER A 83 2.79 7.44 -6.26
N ILE A 84 1.66 6.91 -6.75
CA ILE A 84 0.31 7.36 -6.37
C ILE A 84 0.09 7.27 -4.85
N LEU A 85 0.56 6.20 -4.22
CA LEU A 85 0.48 6.02 -2.76
C LEU A 85 1.35 7.03 -2.00
N SER A 86 2.53 7.38 -2.54
CA SER A 86 3.41 8.40 -1.97
C SER A 86 2.80 9.80 -2.11
N ASP A 87 2.27 10.14 -3.28
CA ASP A 87 1.56 11.41 -3.54
C ASP A 87 0.35 11.55 -2.59
N THR A 88 -0.43 10.47 -2.42
CA THR A 88 -1.55 10.42 -1.48
C THR A 88 -1.07 10.62 -0.03
N SER A 89 0.09 10.06 0.35
CA SER A 89 0.68 10.28 1.67
C SER A 89 1.03 11.75 1.91
N VAL A 90 1.64 12.43 0.93
CA VAL A 90 1.99 13.85 1.00
C VAL A 90 0.75 14.74 1.11
N ILE A 91 -0.33 14.42 0.37
CA ILE A 91 -1.62 15.11 0.48
C ILE A 91 -2.20 14.97 1.89
N LEU A 92 -2.14 13.79 2.49
CA LEU A 92 -2.64 13.54 3.85
C LEU A 92 -1.77 14.17 4.95
N GLU A 93 -0.45 14.27 4.76
CA GLU A 93 0.42 15.07 5.63
C GLU A 93 0.08 16.57 5.53
N SER A 94 -0.15 17.07 4.32
CA SER A 94 -0.57 18.47 4.07
C SER A 94 -1.95 18.77 4.69
N LEU A 95 -2.89 17.82 4.61
CA LEU A 95 -4.19 17.90 5.27
C LEU A 95 -4.05 17.97 6.79
N SER A 96 -3.17 17.14 7.38
CA SER A 96 -2.84 17.20 8.81
C SER A 96 -2.24 18.54 9.21
N ALA A 97 -1.32 19.10 8.40
CA ALA A 97 -0.70 20.39 8.68
C ALA A 97 -1.69 21.56 8.61
N THR A 98 -2.64 21.53 7.67
CA THR A 98 -3.60 22.63 7.43
C THR A 98 -4.86 22.57 8.28
N SER A 99 -5.34 21.36 8.62
CA SER A 99 -6.62 21.15 9.31
C SER A 99 -6.51 20.46 10.68
N GLY A 100 -5.32 19.97 11.04
CA GLY A 100 -5.11 19.16 12.25
C GLY A 100 -5.63 17.71 12.14
N VAL A 101 -6.32 17.35 11.06
CA VAL A 101 -6.92 16.01 10.87
C VAL A 101 -5.83 14.95 10.73
N GLN A 102 -5.85 13.96 11.62
CA GLN A 102 -4.93 12.83 11.58
C GLN A 102 -5.53 11.68 10.77
N ALA A 103 -4.77 11.16 9.81
CA ALA A 103 -5.19 10.09 8.90
C ALA A 103 -3.99 9.24 8.50
N PHE A 104 -4.18 7.94 8.27
CA PHE A 104 -3.18 7.06 7.67
C PHE A 104 -3.81 6.17 6.62
N ILE A 105 -3.00 5.68 5.68
CA ILE A 105 -3.41 4.68 4.69
C ILE A 105 -2.50 3.46 4.79
N LEU A 106 -3.10 2.27 4.74
CA LEU A 106 -2.41 1.00 4.57
C LEU A 106 -2.81 0.42 3.22
N ALA A 107 -1.84 0.18 2.35
CA ALA A 107 -2.02 -0.53 1.09
C ALA A 107 -1.08 -1.74 1.06
N VAL A 108 -1.53 -2.84 0.45
CA VAL A 108 -0.78 -4.09 0.35
C VAL A 108 -1.12 -4.73 -0.99
N ASP A 109 -0.11 -5.11 -1.78
CA ASP A 109 -0.34 -5.94 -2.97
C ASP A 109 -0.29 -7.43 -2.58
N PRO A 110 -1.40 -8.19 -2.67
CA PRO A 110 -1.43 -9.62 -2.35
C PRO A 110 -0.75 -10.49 -3.42
N ASN A 111 -0.40 -9.94 -4.59
CA ASN A 111 0.24 -10.65 -5.70
C ASN A 111 1.78 -10.55 -5.63
N GLU A 112 2.32 -9.42 -5.15
CA GLU A 112 3.76 -9.23 -5.00
C GLU A 112 4.24 -9.85 -3.68
N ALA A 113 4.84 -11.04 -3.69
CA ALA A 113 5.28 -11.71 -2.46
C ALA A 113 6.24 -10.86 -1.59
N SER A 114 7.14 -10.10 -2.24
CA SER A 114 8.10 -9.19 -1.62
C SER A 114 7.51 -7.93 -0.97
N ASP A 115 6.26 -7.56 -1.29
CA ASP A 115 5.68 -6.32 -0.77
C ASP A 115 5.49 -6.39 0.76
N GLY A 116 6.18 -5.52 1.49
CA GLY A 116 6.01 -5.32 2.93
C GLY A 116 4.72 -4.57 3.29
N GLY A 117 4.01 -4.03 2.28
CA GLY A 117 2.92 -3.09 2.45
C GLY A 117 3.41 -1.65 2.52
N PHE A 118 2.61 -0.73 1.99
CA PHE A 118 2.81 0.69 2.07
C PHE A 118 2.00 1.29 3.22
N LEU A 119 2.65 2.10 4.07
CA LEU A 119 2.02 2.83 5.17
C LEU A 119 2.28 4.33 5.02
N GLY A 120 1.26 5.08 4.59
CA GLY A 120 1.31 6.53 4.37
C GLY A 120 0.35 7.32 5.25
N GLY A 121 0.27 8.63 5.00
CA GLY A 121 -0.56 9.59 5.75
C GLY A 121 0.22 10.33 6.83
N SER A 122 -0.46 10.96 7.78
CA SER A 122 0.17 11.82 8.80
C SER A 122 1.12 11.03 9.72
N VAL A 123 2.16 11.71 10.21
CA VAL A 123 3.17 11.12 11.11
C VAL A 123 2.51 10.45 12.33
N ILE A 124 1.55 11.14 12.98
CA ILE A 124 0.85 10.62 14.16
C ILE A 124 -0.01 9.40 13.78
N GLY A 125 -0.69 9.42 12.63
CA GLY A 125 -1.48 8.27 12.15
C GLY A 125 -0.61 7.03 11.91
N ARG A 126 0.55 7.19 11.25
CA ARG A 126 1.51 6.09 11.02
C ARG A 126 2.07 5.53 12.33
N GLU A 127 2.45 6.39 13.27
CA GLU A 127 2.99 5.97 14.57
C GLU A 127 1.93 5.31 15.46
N PHE A 128 0.68 5.78 15.41
CA PHE A 128 -0.46 5.13 16.05
C PHE A 128 -0.65 3.70 15.52
N TRP A 129 -0.66 3.52 14.18
CA TRP A 129 -0.75 2.19 13.59
C TRP A 129 0.42 1.27 13.96
N ARG A 130 1.65 1.79 14.01
CA ARG A 130 2.84 1.05 14.43
C ARG A 130 2.82 0.65 15.92
N GLY A 131 2.24 1.50 16.78
CA GLY A 131 2.09 1.24 18.21
C GLY A 131 0.91 0.33 18.58
N LEU A 132 -0.02 0.07 17.66
CA LEU A 132 -1.20 -0.76 17.90
C LEU A 132 -0.79 -2.26 18.04
N ARG A 133 -1.38 -2.97 19.00
CA ARG A 133 -1.17 -4.43 19.16
C ARG A 133 -1.68 -5.16 17.90
N GLY A 134 -0.78 -5.84 17.19
CA GLY A 134 -1.09 -6.46 15.91
C GLY A 134 -1.18 -5.48 14.72
N GLY A 135 -0.77 -4.22 14.91
CA GLY A 135 -0.56 -3.24 13.84
C GLY A 135 0.86 -3.31 13.25
N GLY A 136 1.32 -2.18 12.71
CA GLY A 136 2.64 -2.07 12.06
C GLY A 136 2.84 -3.10 10.93
N GLU A 137 4.06 -3.62 10.85
CA GLU A 137 4.46 -4.62 9.84
C GLU A 137 3.74 -5.98 10.04
N GLN A 138 3.48 -6.37 11.29
CA GLN A 138 2.75 -7.62 11.59
C GLN A 138 1.29 -7.51 11.13
N GLY A 139 0.66 -6.36 11.34
CA GLY A 139 -0.69 -6.05 10.84
C GLY A 139 -0.75 -6.02 9.32
N ALA A 140 0.24 -5.41 8.66
CA ALA A 140 0.35 -5.43 7.20
C ALA A 140 0.46 -6.87 6.65
N LYS A 141 1.32 -7.71 7.27
CA LYS A 141 1.46 -9.14 6.90
C LYS A 141 0.19 -9.96 7.16
N ALA A 142 -0.51 -9.71 8.28
CA ALA A 142 -1.78 -10.37 8.58
C ALA A 142 -2.88 -9.96 7.59
N PHE A 143 -2.96 -8.67 7.24
CA PHE A 143 -3.87 -8.15 6.23
C PHE A 143 -3.57 -8.71 4.84
N LYS A 144 -2.29 -8.82 4.47
CA LYS A 144 -1.83 -9.49 3.24
C LYS A 144 -2.36 -10.92 3.16
N ALA A 145 -2.11 -11.73 4.19
CA ALA A 145 -2.54 -13.12 4.25
C ALA A 145 -4.07 -13.24 4.14
N HIS A 146 -4.83 -12.34 4.77
CA HIS A 146 -6.29 -12.27 4.64
C HIS A 146 -6.73 -11.92 3.21
N ALA A 147 -6.11 -10.93 2.57
CA ALA A 147 -6.41 -10.54 1.20
C ALA A 147 -6.09 -11.65 0.18
N THR A 148 -4.92 -12.28 0.29
CA THR A 148 -4.53 -13.43 -0.55
C THR A 148 -5.50 -14.61 -0.37
N ALA A 149 -5.90 -14.93 0.87
CA ALA A 149 -6.87 -15.99 1.13
C ALA A 149 -8.27 -15.68 0.54
N HIS A 150 -8.68 -14.42 0.54
CA HIS A 150 -9.95 -14.00 -0.07
C HIS A 150 -9.91 -14.02 -1.60
N LEU A 151 -8.77 -13.68 -2.22
CA LEU A 151 -8.57 -13.78 -3.68
C LEU A 151 -8.46 -15.23 -4.16
N GLN A 152 -7.87 -16.11 -3.36
CA GLN A 152 -7.71 -17.53 -3.70
C GLN A 152 -8.99 -18.35 -3.55
N LYS A 153 -10.05 -17.82 -2.91
CA LYS A 153 -11.34 -18.51 -2.81
C LYS A 153 -11.98 -18.54 -4.21
N PRO A 154 -11.96 -19.67 -4.93
CA PRO A 154 -12.55 -19.70 -6.26
C PRO A 154 -14.06 -19.46 -6.11
N ALA A 155 -14.64 -18.74 -7.07
CA ALA A 155 -16.10 -18.58 -7.14
C ALA A 155 -16.72 -19.98 -7.18
N THR A 156 -17.24 -20.41 -6.05
CA THR A 156 -17.80 -21.75 -5.89
C THR A 156 -19.16 -21.70 -6.57
N ASP A 157 -19.29 -22.34 -7.73
CA ASP A 157 -20.50 -22.27 -8.55
C ASP A 157 -21.74 -22.58 -7.70
N PRO A 158 -22.75 -21.69 -7.65
CA PRO A 158 -23.91 -21.84 -6.76
C PRO A 158 -24.89 -22.94 -7.20
N ALA A 159 -24.48 -23.85 -8.10
CA ALA A 159 -25.31 -24.90 -8.69
C ALA A 159 -25.51 -26.13 -7.76
N ALA A 160 -24.69 -26.28 -6.71
CA ALA A 160 -24.83 -27.38 -5.75
C ALA A 160 -25.80 -27.01 -4.61
N VAL A 161 -27.10 -27.22 -4.82
CA VAL A 161 -28.15 -27.07 -3.80
C VAL A 161 -27.90 -28.05 -2.65
N GLN A 162 -27.34 -27.57 -1.54
CA GLN A 162 -27.35 -28.27 -0.25
C GLN A 162 -28.28 -27.55 0.74
N PRO A 163 -29.01 -28.29 1.60
CA PRO A 163 -29.97 -27.71 2.54
C PRO A 163 -29.29 -26.88 3.64
N PRO A 164 -29.99 -25.90 4.23
CA PRO A 164 -29.41 -24.92 5.12
C PRO A 164 -29.09 -25.49 6.50
N THR A 165 -27.84 -25.90 6.72
CA THR A 165 -27.29 -26.07 8.06
C THR A 165 -26.84 -24.70 8.58
N ILE A 166 -27.31 -24.32 9.77
CA ILE A 166 -27.07 -23.00 10.37
C ILE A 166 -25.63 -22.93 10.90
N GLU A 167 -24.67 -22.66 10.01
CA GLU A 167 -23.28 -22.43 10.40
C GLU A 167 -23.04 -20.97 10.80
N ARG A 168 -22.88 -20.82 12.12
CA ARG A 168 -22.61 -19.58 12.83
C ARG A 168 -21.26 -19.01 12.38
N GLN A 169 -21.27 -17.90 11.63
CA GLN A 169 -20.05 -17.16 11.31
C GLN A 169 -19.41 -16.58 12.58
N THR A 170 -18.39 -17.27 13.10
CA THR A 170 -17.55 -16.75 14.19
C THR A 170 -16.08 -17.02 13.90
N SER A 171 -15.31 -15.93 13.92
CA SER A 171 -13.85 -15.86 14.14
C SER A 171 -12.93 -16.68 13.24
N THR A 172 -12.05 -15.95 12.56
CA THR A 172 -10.72 -16.37 12.08
C THR A 172 -10.06 -17.40 13.00
N PRO A 173 -9.58 -18.54 12.49
CA PRO A 173 -8.92 -19.54 13.33
C PRO A 173 -7.58 -18.99 13.86
N PRO A 174 -7.37 -18.92 15.19
CA PRO A 174 -6.08 -18.51 15.73
C PRO A 174 -5.00 -19.57 15.38
N PRO A 175 -3.74 -19.14 15.15
CA PRO A 175 -2.65 -20.08 14.87
C PRO A 175 -2.47 -21.07 16.04
N LYS A 176 -2.14 -22.33 15.72
CA LYS A 176 -2.13 -23.49 16.64
C LYS A 176 -1.02 -23.48 17.72
N ALA A 177 -0.70 -22.32 18.30
CA ALA A 177 -0.06 -22.25 19.60
C ALA A 177 -1.10 -22.61 20.67
N GLY A 178 -0.99 -23.82 21.26
CA GLY A 178 -1.95 -24.28 22.27
C GLY A 178 -2.14 -23.25 23.41
N PRO A 179 -3.35 -23.15 24.00
CA PRO A 179 -3.80 -21.99 24.78
C PRO A 179 -2.87 -21.58 25.93
N ALA A 180 -2.14 -22.53 26.53
CA ALA A 180 -1.15 -22.25 27.57
C ALA A 180 0.08 -21.45 27.09
N LYS A 181 0.48 -21.57 25.82
CA LYS A 181 1.57 -20.74 25.23
C LYS A 181 1.10 -19.31 25.00
N SER A 182 -0.14 -19.12 24.52
CA SER A 182 -0.76 -17.81 24.36
C SER A 182 -0.82 -17.04 25.68
N LEU A 183 -1.31 -17.69 26.75
CA LEU A 183 -1.45 -17.09 28.08
C LEU A 183 -0.12 -16.57 28.64
N LYS A 184 0.98 -17.31 28.48
CA LYS A 184 2.31 -16.86 28.94
C LYS A 184 2.73 -15.59 28.20
N THR A 185 2.66 -15.57 26.86
CA THR A 185 3.00 -14.41 26.04
C THR A 185 2.16 -13.19 26.43
N GLU A 186 0.86 -13.38 26.64
CA GLU A 186 -0.06 -12.32 27.02
C GLU A 186 0.27 -11.73 28.40
N VAL A 187 0.60 -12.54 29.41
CA VAL A 187 1.10 -12.04 30.71
C VAL A 187 2.38 -11.22 30.55
N TYR A 188 3.36 -11.68 29.76
CA TYR A 188 4.59 -10.91 29.50
C TYR A 188 4.30 -9.56 28.84
N GLU A 189 3.40 -9.55 27.85
CA GLU A 189 3.05 -8.36 27.09
C GLU A 189 2.25 -7.35 27.95
N SER A 190 1.25 -7.82 28.70
CA SER A 190 0.45 -6.98 29.60
C SER A 190 1.30 -6.34 30.71
N VAL A 191 2.22 -7.08 31.35
CA VAL A 191 3.11 -6.53 32.38
C VAL A 191 4.11 -5.54 31.78
N ARG A 192 4.74 -5.85 30.62
CA ARG A 192 5.63 -4.89 29.94
C ARG A 192 4.89 -3.62 29.55
N ASN A 193 3.66 -3.72 29.05
CA ASN A 193 2.86 -2.54 28.69
C ASN A 193 2.52 -1.70 29.92
N ALA A 194 2.01 -2.33 30.99
CA ALA A 194 1.70 -1.64 32.25
C ALA A 194 2.93 -0.93 32.86
N LEU A 195 4.11 -1.57 32.81
CA LEU A 195 5.38 -0.97 33.22
C LEU A 195 5.71 0.28 32.39
N ARG A 196 5.70 0.16 31.06
CA ARG A 196 6.05 1.24 30.13
C ARG A 196 5.11 2.43 30.23
N VAL A 197 3.82 2.17 30.42
CA VAL A 197 2.80 3.21 30.68
C VAL A 197 3.09 3.92 32.02
N ALA A 198 3.40 3.17 33.08
CA ALA A 198 3.67 3.77 34.39
C ALA A 198 4.96 4.62 34.41
N CYS A 199 6.09 4.10 33.91
CA CYS A 199 7.36 4.85 33.92
C CYS A 199 7.49 5.87 32.77
N GLY A 200 6.78 5.69 31.66
CA GLY A 200 6.87 6.53 30.46
C GLY A 200 8.00 6.17 29.49
N LEU A 201 8.82 5.16 29.81
CA LEU A 201 9.96 4.73 28.99
C LEU A 201 9.58 3.55 28.09
N ARG A 202 9.59 3.75 26.75
CA ARG A 202 9.27 2.70 25.77
C ARG A 202 10.19 1.47 25.86
N SER A 203 11.45 1.68 26.25
CA SER A 203 12.47 0.64 26.41
C SER A 203 12.44 -0.09 27.76
N ALA A 204 11.58 0.31 28.71
CA ALA A 204 11.54 -0.33 30.02
C ALA A 204 11.18 -1.82 29.94
N GLU A 205 11.96 -2.62 30.66
CA GLU A 205 11.74 -4.06 30.83
C GLU A 205 12.06 -4.49 32.26
N MET A 206 11.13 -5.21 32.89
CA MET A 206 11.32 -5.80 34.21
C MET A 206 12.00 -7.17 34.08
N LYS A 207 13.08 -7.38 34.84
CA LYS A 207 13.61 -8.73 35.10
C LYS A 207 12.77 -9.38 36.20
N TRP A 208 11.98 -10.39 35.84
CA TRP A 208 11.00 -11.09 36.70
C TRP A 208 11.55 -11.76 37.97
N THR A 209 12.87 -11.80 38.16
CA THR A 209 13.50 -12.30 39.38
C THR A 209 14.00 -11.18 40.30
N ASN A 210 13.92 -9.92 39.87
CA ASN A 210 14.48 -8.75 40.55
C ASN A 210 13.47 -7.59 40.55
N HIS A 211 12.31 -7.79 41.19
CA HIS A 211 11.26 -6.77 41.28
C HIS A 211 11.71 -5.50 42.00
N GLU A 212 12.67 -5.61 42.93
CA GLU A 212 13.30 -4.47 43.63
C GLU A 212 14.04 -3.52 42.67
N LYS A 213 14.53 -4.01 41.52
CA LYS A 213 15.24 -3.17 40.53
C LYS A 213 14.30 -2.29 39.69
N LEU A 214 13.00 -2.32 39.95
CA LEU A 214 12.04 -1.40 39.33
C LEU A 214 12.24 0.06 39.79
N ASP A 215 12.88 0.28 40.94
CA ASP A 215 13.22 1.63 41.42
C ASP A 215 14.12 2.38 40.43
N ILE A 216 14.94 1.69 39.62
CA ILE A 216 15.73 2.29 38.52
C ILE A 216 14.83 3.04 37.51
N TYR A 217 13.59 2.58 37.32
CA TYR A 217 12.58 3.21 36.47
C TYR A 217 11.64 4.16 37.22
N GLY A 218 11.92 4.44 38.50
CA GLY A 218 11.08 5.28 39.37
C GLY A 218 9.69 4.72 39.66
N VAL A 219 9.52 3.39 39.59
CA VAL A 219 8.22 2.72 39.83
C VAL A 219 8.38 1.52 40.75
N ARG A 220 7.31 1.19 41.47
CA ARG A 220 7.17 -0.04 42.27
C ARG A 220 5.95 -0.84 41.81
N LEU A 221 5.99 -2.16 41.96
CA LEU A 221 4.86 -3.05 41.67
C LEU A 221 3.99 -3.19 42.93
N VAL A 222 2.68 -2.95 42.80
CA VAL A 222 1.70 -2.99 43.89
C VAL A 222 0.54 -3.92 43.52
N GLY A 223 -0.04 -4.60 44.52
CA GLY A 223 -1.20 -5.48 44.34
C GLY A 223 -0.91 -6.79 43.63
N TRP A 224 0.31 -7.33 43.78
CA TRP A 224 0.62 -8.69 43.33
C TRP A 224 -0.25 -9.71 44.08
N PRO A 225 -0.89 -10.70 43.40
CA PRO A 225 -1.76 -11.67 44.07
C PRO A 225 -1.00 -12.52 45.12
N GLU A 226 -1.43 -12.48 46.38
CA GLU A 226 -0.77 -13.17 47.51
C GLU A 226 -0.67 -14.70 47.32
N SER A 227 -1.59 -15.29 46.55
CA SER A 227 -1.61 -16.73 46.22
C SER A 227 -0.64 -17.14 45.10
N VAL A 228 0.05 -16.18 44.46
CA VAL A 228 0.98 -16.42 43.37
C VAL A 228 2.39 -16.05 43.82
N PRO A 229 3.38 -16.95 43.77
CA PRO A 229 4.76 -16.60 44.13
C PRO A 229 5.33 -15.59 43.12
N MET A 230 6.09 -14.61 43.62
CA MET A 230 6.80 -13.62 42.80
C MET A 230 7.96 -14.29 42.04
N GLN A 231 7.62 -14.89 40.90
CA GLN A 231 8.51 -15.65 40.03
C GLN A 231 8.20 -15.36 38.55
N ASN A 232 9.07 -15.86 37.67
CA ASN A 232 8.94 -15.72 36.23
C ASN A 232 7.68 -16.44 35.70
N PRO A 233 6.81 -15.81 34.87
CA PRO A 233 5.61 -16.44 34.29
C PRO A 233 5.87 -17.77 33.55
N SER A 234 7.11 -18.00 33.11
CA SER A 234 7.56 -19.27 32.56
C SER A 234 7.55 -20.43 33.56
N THR A 235 7.82 -20.19 34.85
CA THR A 235 7.81 -21.20 35.94
C THR A 235 6.43 -21.34 36.61
N LEU A 236 5.57 -20.33 36.51
CA LEU A 236 4.21 -20.35 37.07
C LEU A 236 3.28 -21.36 36.37
N LYS A 237 2.35 -21.94 37.15
CA LYS A 237 1.26 -22.78 36.63
C LYS A 237 0.28 -21.95 35.80
N ALA A 238 -0.46 -22.57 34.88
CA ALA A 238 -1.42 -21.85 34.01
C ALA A 238 -2.46 -21.04 34.81
N ASN A 239 -3.00 -21.61 35.89
CA ASN A 239 -3.97 -20.91 36.75
C ASN A 239 -3.35 -19.69 37.47
N GLN A 240 -2.07 -19.76 37.86
CA GLN A 240 -1.35 -18.63 38.47
C GLN A 240 -1.09 -17.52 37.46
N ASN A 241 -0.67 -17.87 36.24
CA ASN A 241 -0.53 -16.90 35.14
C ASN A 241 -1.87 -16.22 34.81
N ARG A 242 -3.00 -16.95 34.89
CA ARG A 242 -4.33 -16.37 34.72
C ARG A 242 -4.68 -15.36 35.82
N LEU A 243 -4.45 -15.72 37.09
CA LEU A 243 -4.65 -14.78 38.22
C LEU A 243 -3.81 -13.50 38.09
N VAL A 244 -2.56 -13.61 37.61
CA VAL A 244 -1.71 -12.44 37.34
C VAL A 244 -2.28 -11.58 36.20
N LEU A 245 -2.76 -12.21 35.11
CA LEU A 245 -3.39 -11.50 34.00
C LEU A 245 -4.67 -10.77 34.44
N ASP A 246 -5.55 -11.48 35.13
CA ASP A 246 -6.82 -10.95 35.65
C ASP A 246 -6.58 -9.80 36.64
N ALA A 247 -5.53 -9.88 37.48
CA ALA A 247 -5.14 -8.82 38.42
C ALA A 247 -4.63 -7.56 37.72
N ILE A 248 -3.91 -7.68 36.59
CA ILE A 248 -3.50 -6.52 35.77
C ILE A 248 -4.72 -5.89 35.10
N GLN A 249 -5.57 -6.70 34.48
CA GLN A 249 -6.72 -6.23 33.71
C GLN A 249 -7.78 -5.56 34.60
N SER A 250 -7.93 -6.02 35.85
CA SER A 250 -8.77 -5.38 36.87
C SER A 250 -8.13 -4.16 37.56
N GLY A 251 -6.85 -3.86 37.30
CA GLY A 251 -6.13 -2.75 37.94
C GLY A 251 -5.79 -2.96 39.42
N VAL A 252 -6.02 -4.17 39.95
CA VAL A 252 -5.59 -4.60 41.29
C VAL A 252 -4.06 -4.63 41.34
N MET A 253 -3.44 -5.29 40.36
CA MET A 253 -2.00 -5.30 40.17
C MET A 253 -1.60 -4.18 39.20
N ARG A 254 -0.75 -3.25 39.66
CA ARG A 254 -0.31 -2.11 38.87
C ARG A 254 1.08 -1.61 39.28
N PHE A 255 1.70 -0.83 38.40
CA PHE A 255 2.94 -0.11 38.71
C PHE A 255 2.60 1.30 39.20
N GLU A 256 3.07 1.67 40.39
CA GLU A 256 2.92 3.01 40.96
C GLU A 256 4.25 3.76 40.88
N ARG A 257 4.25 5.07 40.57
CA ARG A 257 5.47 5.88 40.59
C ARG A 257 5.96 6.11 42.01
N THR A 258 7.21 5.76 42.27
CA THR A 258 7.88 6.01 43.55
C THR A 258 8.35 7.47 43.58
N MET A 259 7.66 8.33 44.35
CA MET A 259 7.92 9.78 44.37
C MET A 259 9.38 10.17 44.70
N ALA A 260 10.14 9.30 45.37
CA ALA A 260 11.53 9.54 45.74
C ALA A 260 12.46 9.87 44.56
N HIS A 261 12.18 9.38 43.35
CA HIS A 261 13.03 9.63 42.18
C HIS A 261 12.61 10.83 41.30
N SER A 262 11.40 11.38 41.47
CA SER A 262 10.99 12.60 40.75
C SER A 262 11.89 13.80 41.08
N ILE A 263 12.46 13.84 42.28
CA ILE A 263 13.32 14.94 42.75
C ILE A 263 14.66 14.97 41.99
N ILE A 264 15.22 13.81 41.65
CA ILE A 264 16.53 13.71 41.00
C ILE A 264 16.40 13.98 39.48
N ALA A 265 15.38 13.43 38.82
CA ALA A 265 15.17 13.66 37.39
C ALA A 265 14.84 15.13 37.04
N ALA A 266 14.12 15.83 37.93
CA ALA A 266 13.83 17.25 37.76
C ALA A 266 15.07 18.16 37.97
N GLY A 267 16.04 17.73 38.78
CA GLY A 267 17.26 18.48 39.08
C GLY A 267 18.32 18.48 37.97
N ILE A 268 18.25 17.53 37.03
CA ILE A 268 19.24 17.38 35.94
C ILE A 268 18.78 18.10 34.66
N SER A 269 17.50 18.45 34.56
CA SER A 269 16.89 19.03 33.34
C SER A 269 16.97 20.56 33.24
N SER A 270 17.75 21.24 34.10
CA SER A 270 17.72 22.71 34.24
C SER A 270 19.09 23.39 34.39
N SER A 271 20.20 22.69 34.12
CA SER A 271 21.55 23.27 34.18
C SER A 271 22.47 22.80 33.05
N SER A 272 22.07 23.02 31.79
CA SER A 272 22.95 22.95 30.62
C SER A 272 23.35 24.36 30.16
N SER A 273 24.25 24.99 30.93
CA SER A 273 24.96 26.21 30.56
C SER A 273 26.43 26.07 30.98
N GLN A 274 27.35 26.19 30.03
CA GLN A 274 28.81 26.15 30.20
C GLN A 274 29.41 24.87 30.83
N VAL A 275 29.86 23.96 29.97
CA VAL A 275 31.21 23.39 30.10
C VAL A 275 31.86 23.41 28.72
N ASP A 276 32.89 24.24 28.55
CA ASP A 276 33.86 24.10 27.46
C ASP A 276 34.76 22.89 27.76
N GLY A 277 35.06 22.05 26.77
CA GLY A 277 36.08 21.00 26.92
C GLY A 277 35.82 19.70 26.15
N ASP A 278 36.25 19.72 24.88
CA ASP A 278 37.15 18.69 24.32
C ASP A 278 36.87 17.20 24.66
N ASP A 279 35.93 16.59 23.92
CA ASP A 279 35.96 15.13 23.66
C ASP A 279 35.47 14.83 22.24
N ALA A 280 36.26 15.28 21.25
CA ALA A 280 35.97 15.09 19.84
C ALA A 280 36.45 13.71 19.34
N ASN A 281 35.84 12.61 19.83
CA ASN A 281 36.15 11.26 19.34
C ASN A 281 35.00 10.24 19.40
N GLU A 282 33.77 10.66 19.07
CA GLU A 282 32.71 9.68 18.75
C GLU A 282 32.92 9.14 17.32
N ASP A 283 33.41 7.90 17.27
CA ASP A 283 33.84 7.18 16.08
C ASP A 283 32.68 6.85 15.12
N PHE A 284 32.61 7.55 13.98
CA PHE A 284 31.64 7.32 12.91
C PHE A 284 32.08 6.22 11.90
N SER A 285 33.12 5.42 12.18
CA SER A 285 33.67 4.41 11.24
C SER A 285 32.72 3.27 10.85
N TRP A 286 31.51 3.21 11.40
CA TRP A 286 30.46 2.24 11.04
C TRP A 286 29.47 2.79 9.99
N ALA A 287 29.56 4.08 9.64
CA ALA A 287 28.66 4.75 8.69
C ALA A 287 29.27 4.93 7.27
N TYR A 288 30.49 4.46 7.03
CA TYR A 288 31.20 4.65 5.76
C TYR A 288 31.76 3.33 5.21
N ASP A 289 31.02 2.69 4.31
CA ASP A 289 31.50 1.53 3.56
C ASP A 289 32.38 1.99 2.38
N ALA A 290 33.68 2.08 2.62
CA ALA A 290 34.66 2.54 1.63
C ALA A 290 34.91 1.53 0.49
N ASP A 291 34.41 0.29 0.60
CA ASP A 291 34.61 -0.78 -0.38
C ASP A 291 33.42 -1.00 -1.32
N ALA A 292 32.37 -0.15 -1.21
CA ALA A 292 31.23 -0.09 -2.12
C ALA A 292 31.60 0.45 -3.53
N ARG A 293 32.55 -0.21 -4.21
CA ARG A 293 32.92 0.06 -5.60
C ARG A 293 31.79 -0.37 -6.54
N PRO A 294 31.39 0.46 -7.52
CA PRO A 294 30.44 0.04 -8.54
C PRO A 294 31.05 -1.09 -9.38
N SER A 295 30.41 -2.26 -9.38
CA SER A 295 30.82 -3.42 -10.16
C SER A 295 30.60 -3.16 -11.65
N ALA A 296 31.69 -2.93 -12.38
CA ALA A 296 31.68 -2.93 -13.84
C ALA A 296 31.33 -4.35 -14.37
N PRO A 297 30.61 -4.47 -15.50
CA PRO A 297 30.13 -5.76 -15.99
C PRO A 297 31.30 -6.65 -16.45
N LEU A 298 31.50 -7.78 -15.74
CA LEU A 298 32.50 -8.76 -16.12
C LEU A 298 32.01 -9.61 -17.30
N ARG A 299 32.84 -9.59 -18.35
CA ARG A 299 32.68 -10.32 -19.60
C ARG A 299 33.13 -11.77 -19.41
N GLU A 300 32.19 -12.72 -19.37
CA GLU A 300 32.55 -14.14 -19.28
C GLU A 300 33.30 -14.61 -20.54
N GLN A 301 34.49 -15.16 -20.34
CA GLN A 301 35.20 -15.97 -21.32
C GLN A 301 35.30 -17.40 -20.81
N SER A 302 34.89 -18.34 -21.67
CA SER A 302 34.98 -19.77 -21.40
C SER A 302 36.42 -20.27 -21.56
N VAL A 303 36.85 -21.14 -20.65
CA VAL A 303 38.01 -22.02 -20.86
C VAL A 303 37.64 -23.44 -20.40
N TRP A 304 38.05 -24.42 -21.19
CA TRP A 304 37.70 -25.84 -21.09
C TRP A 304 38.73 -26.64 -20.24
N THR A 305 38.50 -27.97 -20.16
CA THR A 305 39.47 -29.04 -19.82
C THR A 305 39.81 -29.19 -18.31
N THR A 306 39.95 -30.37 -17.70
CA THR A 306 39.97 -31.79 -18.14
C THR A 306 39.50 -32.71 -16.99
N ALA A 307 39.00 -33.93 -17.26
CA ALA A 307 38.79 -35.03 -16.29
C ALA A 307 39.76 -36.20 -16.58
N PRO A 308 39.66 -37.45 -16.05
CA PRO A 308 38.96 -38.04 -14.87
C PRO A 308 40.06 -38.74 -13.97
N PRO A 309 39.94 -39.93 -13.29
CA PRO A 309 38.83 -40.88 -13.01
C PRO A 309 38.77 -41.29 -11.49
N ALA A 310 38.09 -42.33 -10.97
CA ALA A 310 37.21 -43.41 -11.44
C ALA A 310 36.29 -43.86 -10.26
N THR A 311 35.16 -44.57 -10.52
CA THR A 311 34.80 -45.94 -10.03
C THR A 311 33.29 -46.25 -10.08
N ASP A 312 32.96 -47.34 -10.78
CA ASP A 312 31.97 -48.41 -10.51
C ASP A 312 30.46 -48.16 -10.29
N GLY A 313 29.65 -48.85 -11.11
CA GLY A 313 28.72 -49.87 -10.56
C GLY A 313 27.29 -50.00 -11.12
N CYS A 314 27.07 -50.90 -12.12
CA CYS A 314 25.76 -51.52 -12.49
C CYS A 314 24.60 -50.58 -12.95
N ALA A 315 23.45 -50.99 -13.51
CA ALA A 315 22.97 -52.07 -14.41
C ALA A 315 21.45 -51.77 -14.70
N LEU A 316 20.74 -52.17 -15.76
CA LEU A 316 20.99 -52.87 -17.05
C LEU A 316 19.72 -52.66 -17.95
N GLY A 317 19.83 -52.56 -19.29
CA GLY A 317 18.63 -52.55 -20.17
C GLY A 317 18.83 -52.08 -21.62
N ALA A 318 18.47 -52.92 -22.61
CA ALA A 318 18.44 -52.60 -24.06
C ALA A 318 17.29 -51.62 -24.41
N GLY A 319 17.30 -50.77 -25.44
CA GLY A 319 17.72 -50.90 -26.86
C GLY A 319 16.46 -50.81 -27.77
N PRO A 320 16.51 -50.57 -29.10
CA PRO A 320 17.61 -50.20 -30.00
C PRO A 320 17.42 -48.85 -30.76
N SER A 321 18.44 -48.45 -31.53
CA SER A 321 18.41 -47.35 -32.53
C SER A 321 18.12 -47.90 -33.95
N PRO A 322 17.71 -47.08 -34.95
CA PRO A 322 18.64 -46.22 -35.71
C PRO A 322 18.10 -44.75 -35.75
N ALA A 323 18.56 -43.77 -36.55
CA ALA A 323 19.54 -43.73 -37.65
C ALA A 323 20.22 -42.33 -37.77
N ALA A 324 21.15 -42.18 -38.73
CA ALA A 324 21.62 -40.91 -39.31
C ALA A 324 21.63 -41.06 -40.86
N PRO A 325 21.73 -39.98 -41.67
CA PRO A 325 22.98 -39.25 -41.95
C PRO A 325 22.82 -37.71 -41.90
N ASN A 326 23.81 -36.87 -41.60
CA ASN A 326 25.20 -36.72 -42.06
C ASN A 326 25.38 -36.05 -43.44
N HIS A 327 25.62 -34.74 -43.43
CA HIS A 327 26.38 -33.89 -44.36
C HIS A 327 26.62 -32.58 -43.56
N GLY A 328 27.73 -31.87 -43.62
CA GLY A 328 28.76 -31.82 -44.65
C GLY A 328 29.29 -30.38 -44.62
N SER A 329 30.32 -30.18 -43.80
CA SER A 329 31.13 -28.97 -43.69
C SER A 329 31.48 -28.33 -45.04
N GLN A 330 31.45 -27.00 -45.10
CA GLN A 330 32.55 -26.24 -45.72
C GLN A 330 32.60 -24.80 -45.21
N SER A 331 33.82 -24.34 -44.97
CA SER A 331 34.18 -22.96 -44.67
C SER A 331 34.37 -22.18 -45.96
N GLU A 332 34.15 -20.85 -45.94
CA GLU A 332 35.05 -19.96 -46.68
C GLU A 332 35.14 -18.57 -46.07
N ASN A 333 36.37 -18.04 -46.01
CA ASN A 333 36.65 -16.66 -45.64
C ASN A 333 36.11 -15.72 -46.70
N ASN A 334 35.71 -14.51 -46.31
CA ASN A 334 36.16 -13.33 -47.06
C ASN A 334 36.21 -12.07 -46.21
N THR A 335 37.42 -11.54 -46.07
CA THR A 335 37.72 -10.21 -45.53
C THR A 335 37.66 -9.21 -46.67
N ARG A 336 36.90 -8.11 -46.53
CA ARG A 336 37.22 -6.88 -47.28
C ARG A 336 36.68 -5.60 -46.65
N ASP A 337 37.61 -4.66 -46.53
CA ASP A 337 37.43 -3.29 -46.05
C ASP A 337 36.68 -2.34 -47.01
N LEU A 338 36.43 -1.15 -46.47
CA LEU A 338 36.33 0.19 -47.11
C LEU A 338 34.95 0.81 -47.37
N ALA A 339 34.78 1.92 -46.62
CA ALA A 339 34.21 3.21 -47.01
C ALA A 339 32.69 3.45 -46.82
N PRO A 340 32.30 4.71 -46.47
CA PRO A 340 30.94 5.01 -46.01
C PRO A 340 30.02 5.46 -47.15
N THR A 341 28.83 4.87 -47.22
CA THR A 341 27.79 5.28 -48.18
C THR A 341 26.85 6.30 -47.56
N THR A 342 26.58 7.35 -48.33
CA THR A 342 25.72 8.51 -48.08
C THR A 342 24.33 8.20 -47.51
N ALA A 343 23.78 9.18 -46.78
CA ALA A 343 22.44 9.17 -46.21
C ALA A 343 21.35 8.78 -47.22
N VAL A 344 20.50 7.83 -46.82
CA VAL A 344 19.25 7.47 -47.51
C VAL A 344 18.11 8.28 -46.88
N ALA A 345 17.34 8.98 -47.71
CA ALA A 345 16.17 9.71 -47.26
C ALA A 345 15.09 8.74 -46.76
N VAL A 346 14.50 9.04 -45.59
CA VAL A 346 13.39 8.27 -45.03
C VAL A 346 12.08 8.73 -45.69
N ASP A 347 11.36 7.79 -46.27
CA ASP A 347 10.10 7.99 -46.99
C ASP A 347 8.93 8.28 -46.01
N PRO A 348 8.25 9.43 -46.08
CA PRO A 348 7.23 9.83 -45.09
C PRO A 348 5.84 9.19 -45.32
N ALA A 349 5.76 8.05 -46.01
CA ALA A 349 4.51 7.47 -46.51
C ALA A 349 3.75 6.52 -45.55
N LEU A 350 4.16 6.38 -44.28
CA LEU A 350 3.58 5.41 -43.32
C LEU A 350 3.10 6.01 -41.99
N SER A 351 2.56 7.24 -42.01
CA SER A 351 1.92 7.85 -40.83
C SER A 351 0.50 8.37 -41.11
N SER A 352 -0.42 7.46 -41.43
CA SER A 352 -1.87 7.75 -41.39
C SER A 352 -2.70 6.49 -41.09
N TYR A 353 -2.64 6.00 -39.85
CA TYR A 353 -3.57 4.98 -39.37
C TYR A 353 -4.95 5.62 -39.12
N SER A 354 -5.72 5.79 -40.19
CA SER A 354 -7.06 6.38 -40.12
C SER A 354 -8.06 5.38 -39.56
N ILE A 355 -8.40 5.51 -38.27
CA ILE A 355 -9.43 4.68 -37.63
C ILE A 355 -10.80 5.14 -38.14
N ASN A 356 -11.32 4.39 -39.11
CA ASN A 356 -12.56 4.69 -39.80
C ASN A 356 -13.78 4.28 -38.94
N TYR A 357 -14.27 5.20 -38.09
CA TYR A 357 -15.50 5.00 -37.33
C TYR A 357 -16.74 5.25 -38.20
N PRO A 358 -17.68 4.30 -38.33
CA PRO A 358 -18.84 4.44 -39.21
C PRO A 358 -19.98 5.22 -38.55
N TRP A 359 -19.75 6.49 -38.23
CA TRP A 359 -20.83 7.46 -37.95
C TRP A 359 -21.23 8.16 -39.24
N GLY A 360 -21.90 7.41 -40.10
CA GLY A 360 -22.35 7.87 -41.40
C GLY A 360 -23.44 8.95 -41.30
N VAL A 361 -23.11 10.12 -41.84
CA VAL A 361 -24.00 11.01 -42.61
C VAL A 361 -25.47 11.03 -42.16
N LEU A 362 -25.80 11.91 -41.22
CA LEU A 362 -27.18 12.39 -41.03
C LEU A 362 -27.19 13.92 -40.82
N ASN A 363 -26.96 14.65 -41.91
CA ASN A 363 -27.19 16.09 -42.00
C ASN A 363 -27.71 16.40 -43.41
N GLN A 364 -29.04 16.45 -43.55
CA GLN A 364 -29.68 17.19 -44.64
C GLN A 364 -31.05 17.67 -44.17
N GLU A 365 -31.27 18.98 -44.30
CA GLU A 365 -32.57 19.68 -44.33
C GLU A 365 -33.57 19.44 -43.17
N VAL A 366 -33.61 20.40 -42.23
CA VAL A 366 -34.88 21.04 -41.85
C VAL A 366 -34.64 22.55 -41.84
N GLU A 367 -35.58 23.28 -42.44
CA GLU A 367 -35.54 24.72 -42.74
C GLU A 367 -35.83 25.61 -41.53
N ASP A 368 -35.68 26.92 -41.76
CA ASP A 368 -36.02 28.02 -40.85
C ASP A 368 -37.42 27.87 -40.23
N ASN A 369 -37.53 28.21 -38.94
CA ASN A 369 -38.81 28.65 -38.40
C ASN A 369 -38.61 29.64 -37.25
N ASP A 370 -38.59 30.93 -37.60
CA ASP A 370 -38.75 32.02 -36.63
C ASP A 370 -40.12 31.92 -35.94
N SER A 371 -40.14 32.00 -34.62
CA SER A 371 -41.34 32.40 -33.88
C SER A 371 -40.95 33.00 -32.52
N GLU A 372 -41.24 34.29 -32.38
CA GLU A 372 -41.32 34.98 -31.09
C GLU A 372 -42.40 34.36 -30.17
N ILE A 373 -42.57 34.97 -28.98
CA ILE A 373 -43.56 34.69 -27.92
C ILE A 373 -43.05 33.64 -26.91
N GLY A 374 -42.95 33.95 -25.60
CA GLY A 374 -43.34 35.19 -24.94
C GLY A 374 -42.95 35.23 -23.44
N LYS A 375 -43.32 36.33 -22.80
CA LYS A 375 -42.98 36.69 -21.41
C LYS A 375 -43.69 35.81 -20.36
N SER A 376 -43.20 35.96 -19.12
CA SER A 376 -43.82 35.66 -17.81
C SER A 376 -43.47 34.32 -17.16
N GLY A 377 -43.21 34.37 -15.85
CA GLY A 377 -42.74 33.23 -15.05
C GLY A 377 -41.94 33.62 -13.81
N GLU A 378 -42.30 34.73 -13.16
CA GLU A 378 -41.80 35.06 -11.81
C GLU A 378 -42.41 34.06 -10.83
N LEU A 379 -41.59 33.19 -10.23
CA LEU A 379 -42.02 32.21 -9.25
C LEU A 379 -41.20 32.36 -7.96
N ASP A 380 -41.90 32.82 -6.93
CA ASP A 380 -41.38 33.03 -5.59
C ASP A 380 -40.80 31.77 -4.95
N SER A 381 -39.75 31.97 -4.16
CA SER A 381 -39.02 30.91 -3.46
C SER A 381 -39.51 30.75 -2.01
N GLU A 382 -40.59 30.00 -1.79
CA GLU A 382 -40.96 29.53 -0.44
C GLU A 382 -40.28 28.20 -0.09
N LEU A 383 -39.02 28.27 0.32
CA LEU A 383 -38.30 27.14 0.94
C LEU A 383 -38.70 26.98 2.41
N GLU A 384 -39.78 26.23 2.63
CA GLU A 384 -40.32 25.92 3.96
C GLU A 384 -39.29 25.18 4.84
N ARG A 385 -38.89 25.80 5.97
CA ARG A 385 -37.90 25.22 6.89
C ARG A 385 -38.56 24.11 7.75
N PRO A 386 -38.00 22.90 7.82
CA PRO A 386 -38.58 21.82 8.62
C PRO A 386 -38.58 22.14 10.12
N ARG A 387 -39.75 22.03 10.75
CA ARG A 387 -39.96 22.29 12.18
C ARG A 387 -39.22 21.28 13.06
N LYS A 388 -38.56 21.77 14.12
CA LYS A 388 -37.90 20.94 15.15
C LYS A 388 -38.92 20.01 15.81
N ARG A 389 -38.58 18.73 15.95
CA ARG A 389 -39.35 17.78 16.78
C ARG A 389 -39.20 18.15 18.27
N PRO A 390 -40.27 18.08 19.08
CA PRO A 390 -40.17 18.27 20.53
C PRO A 390 -39.42 17.09 21.18
N ARG A 391 -38.67 17.41 22.24
CA ARG A 391 -37.91 16.46 23.05
C ARG A 391 -38.86 15.79 24.04
N SER A 392 -39.04 14.48 23.93
CA SER A 392 -39.77 13.69 24.94
C SER A 392 -38.97 13.66 26.24
N GLU A 393 -39.58 14.13 27.33
CA GLU A 393 -39.09 13.85 28.68
C GLU A 393 -39.43 12.41 29.07
N GLU A 394 -38.50 11.75 29.75
CA GLU A 394 -38.61 10.36 30.19
C GLU A 394 -38.78 10.35 31.72
N PRO A 395 -39.83 9.71 32.26
CA PRO A 395 -40.07 9.70 33.70
C PRO A 395 -39.19 8.66 34.41
N ARG A 396 -38.53 9.07 35.50
CA ARG A 396 -37.88 8.15 36.44
C ARG A 396 -38.90 7.49 37.37
N PRO A 397 -38.61 6.25 37.77
CA PRO A 397 -38.42 5.93 39.19
C PRO A 397 -36.92 5.85 39.55
#